data_AF-A0A8T5MPC7-F1
#
_entry.id   AF-A0A8T5MPC7-F1
#
_cell.length_a   1.000
_cell.length_b   1.000
_cell.length_c   1.000
_cell.angle_alpha   90.00
_cell.angle_beta   90.00
_cell.angle_gamma   90.00
#
_symmetry.space_group_name_H-M   'P 1'
#
loop_
_entity.id
_entity.type
_entity.pdbx_description
1 polymer ?
#
loop_
_entity_poly.entity_id
_entity_poly.type
_entity_poly.pdbx_seq_one_letter_code
_entity_poly.pdbx_strand_id
1 'polypeptide(L)'
;MGYLTTFTIYNDGIELIRKDSNEFCEKLKSCALEMKTDTFGHRNFTNLVKVQKSRHADDPTVYVHMGNTLCEMNAYSKETKNIMDKNPEFFKEMLDYMKGQVKKLEKNLKEHGEHSNL
;
A
#
# COMPACT_ATOMS: atom_id res chain seq x y z
N MET A 1 14.79 8.83 -14.43
CA MET A 1 14.24 7.99 -13.35
C MET A 1 12.77 8.32 -13.19
N GLY A 2 11.92 7.32 -12.95
CA GLY A 2 10.45 7.47 -12.97
C GLY A 2 9.83 7.65 -11.57
N TYR A 3 8.54 7.96 -11.55
CA TYR A 3 7.72 7.93 -10.33
C TYR A 3 6.84 6.69 -10.32
N LEU A 4 6.67 6.11 -9.13
CA LEU A 4 5.74 5.01 -8.88
C LEU A 4 4.57 5.52 -8.05
N THR A 5 3.34 5.26 -8.50
CA THR A 5 2.12 5.49 -7.73
C THR A 5 1.45 4.16 -7.47
N THR A 6 1.17 3.86 -6.21
CA THR A 6 0.42 2.67 -5.81
C THR A 6 -1.05 3.05 -5.62
N PHE A 7 -1.94 2.15 -6.04
CA PHE A 7 -3.37 2.25 -5.83
C PHE A 7 -3.87 1.00 -5.11
N THR A 8 -4.70 1.20 -4.10
CA THR A 8 -5.51 0.12 -3.50
C THR A 8 -6.94 0.26 -4.00
N ILE A 9 -7.47 -0.79 -4.62
CA ILE A 9 -8.86 -0.84 -5.09
C ILE A 9 -9.60 -1.84 -4.21
N TYR A 10 -10.62 -1.38 -3.49
CA TYR A 10 -11.47 -2.25 -2.68
C TYR A 10 -12.41 -3.06 -3.57
N ASN A 11 -12.60 -4.33 -3.23
CA ASN A 11 -13.40 -5.27 -4.00
C ASN A 11 -14.91 -5.03 -3.91
N ASP A 12 -15.38 -4.39 -2.83
CA ASP A 12 -16.80 -4.21 -2.50
C ASP A 12 -17.61 -3.38 -3.52
N GLY A 13 -16.96 -2.72 -4.49
CA GLY A 13 -17.62 -1.99 -5.57
C GLY A 13 -16.96 -2.21 -6.94
N ILE A 14 -16.22 -3.30 -7.10
CA ILE A 14 -15.44 -3.57 -8.32
C ILE A 14 -16.32 -3.69 -9.58
N GLU A 15 -17.55 -4.19 -9.42
CA GLU A 15 -18.54 -4.33 -10.48
C GLU A 15 -19.02 -2.99 -11.03
N LEU A 16 -18.91 -1.91 -10.25
CA LEU A 16 -19.27 -0.56 -10.69
C LEU A 16 -18.28 -0.03 -11.72
N ILE A 17 -17.00 -0.44 -11.65
CA ILE A 17 -15.95 -0.01 -12.59
C ILE A 17 -16.31 -0.41 -14.03
N ARG A 18 -16.89 -1.61 -14.22
CA ARG A 18 -17.32 -2.07 -15.56
C ARG A 18 -18.42 -1.22 -16.16
N LYS A 19 -19.24 -0.58 -15.33
CA LYS A 19 -20.35 0.24 -15.80
C LYS A 19 -19.86 1.59 -16.35
N ASP A 20 -18.70 2.08 -15.90
CA ASP A 20 -18.06 3.29 -16.44
C ASP A 20 -16.53 3.27 -16.26
N SER A 21 -15.86 2.47 -17.09
CA SER A 21 -14.41 2.32 -17.00
C SER A 21 -13.65 3.58 -17.41
N ASN A 22 -14.23 4.41 -18.28
CA ASN A 22 -13.57 5.61 -18.78
C ASN A 22 -13.48 6.68 -17.68
N GLU A 23 -14.58 6.94 -16.97
CA GLU A 23 -14.57 7.87 -15.83
C GLU A 23 -13.60 7.38 -14.74
N PHE A 24 -13.58 6.08 -14.47
CA PHE A 24 -12.66 5.48 -13.51
C PHE A 24 -11.19 5.68 -13.91
N CYS A 25 -10.84 5.42 -15.18
CA CYS A 25 -9.48 5.59 -15.69
C CYS A 25 -9.02 7.05 -15.65
N GLU A 26 -9.87 8.02 -16.00
CA GLU A 26 -9.50 9.44 -15.93
C GLU A 26 -9.28 9.90 -14.48
N LYS A 27 -10.07 9.40 -13.51
CA LYS A 27 -9.83 9.64 -12.08
C LYS A 27 -8.48 9.09 -11.62
N LEU A 28 -8.14 7.84 -11.98
CA LEU A 28 -6.83 7.25 -11.66
C LEU A 28 -5.68 8.08 -12.25
N LYS A 29 -5.81 8.49 -13.51
CA LYS A 29 -4.82 9.31 -14.21
C LYS A 29 -4.65 10.67 -13.56
N SER A 30 -5.73 11.37 -13.22
CA SER A 30 -5.67 12.65 -12.49
C SER A 30 -4.92 12.48 -11.16
N CYS A 31 -5.24 11.44 -10.37
CA CYS A 31 -4.55 11.17 -9.12
C CYS A 31 -3.04 10.93 -9.32
N ALA A 32 -2.66 10.16 -10.36
CA ALA A 32 -1.25 9.89 -10.68
C ALA A 32 -0.50 11.16 -11.12
N LEU A 33 -1.14 12.03 -11.91
CA LEU A 33 -0.56 13.29 -12.40
C LEU A 33 -0.39 14.33 -11.30
N GLU A 34 -1.35 14.38 -10.36
CA GLU A 34 -1.31 15.33 -9.25
C GLU A 34 -0.37 14.89 -8.11
N MET A 35 0.06 13.62 -8.11
CA MET A 35 0.97 13.04 -7.12
C MET A 35 0.47 13.16 -5.67
N LYS A 36 -0.84 13.19 -5.48
CA LYS A 36 -1.49 13.39 -4.17
C LYS A 36 -1.86 12.07 -3.53
N THR A 37 -1.80 12.05 -2.20
CA THR A 37 -2.49 11.03 -1.40
C THR A 37 -3.97 11.38 -1.37
N ASP A 38 -4.82 10.47 -1.82
CA ASP A 38 -6.26 10.72 -1.93
C ASP A 38 -7.08 9.44 -1.71
N THR A 39 -8.38 9.60 -1.55
CA THR A 39 -9.37 8.52 -1.59
C THR A 39 -10.54 8.99 -2.42
N PHE A 40 -10.91 8.21 -3.43
CA PHE A 40 -12.03 8.57 -4.29
C PHE A 40 -13.02 7.43 -4.46
N GLY A 41 -14.27 7.84 -4.66
CA GLY A 41 -15.38 6.97 -4.98
C GLY A 41 -15.63 6.81 -6.48
N HIS A 42 -16.35 5.76 -6.82
CA HIS A 42 -16.85 5.54 -8.17
C HIS A 42 -18.34 5.23 -8.11
N ARG A 43 -19.13 6.03 -8.83
CA ARG A 43 -20.60 6.01 -8.78
C ARG A 43 -21.09 6.10 -7.32
N ASN A 44 -21.86 5.12 -6.86
CA ASN A 44 -22.48 5.13 -5.53
C ASN A 44 -21.58 4.55 -4.42
N PHE A 45 -20.29 4.29 -4.71
CA PHE A 45 -19.34 3.76 -3.73
C PHE A 45 -18.32 4.82 -3.34
N THR A 46 -18.36 5.30 -2.09
CA THR A 46 -17.70 6.56 -1.67
C THR A 46 -16.18 6.48 -1.53
N ASN A 47 -15.60 5.29 -1.32
CA ASN A 47 -14.16 5.12 -1.05
C ASN A 47 -13.59 3.89 -1.76
N LEU A 48 -13.82 3.77 -3.07
CA LEU A 48 -13.45 2.56 -3.82
C LEU A 48 -11.94 2.43 -3.99
N VAL A 49 -11.25 3.56 -4.12
CA VAL A 49 -9.81 3.60 -4.38
C VAL A 49 -9.13 4.46 -3.35
N LYS A 50 -8.05 3.95 -2.78
CA LYS A 50 -7.08 4.69 -1.98
C LYS A 50 -5.80 4.87 -2.81
N VAL A 51 -5.34 6.11 -2.93
CA VAL A 51 -4.14 6.49 -3.67
C VAL A 51 -3.02 6.71 -2.68
N GLN A 52 -1.94 5.93 -2.79
CA GLN A 52 -0.73 6.19 -2.01
C GLN A 52 0.08 7.32 -2.64
N LYS A 53 0.86 8.03 -1.82
CA LYS A 53 1.73 9.11 -2.30
C LYS A 53 2.67 8.59 -3.39
N SER A 54 2.77 9.30 -4.51
CA SER A 54 3.75 8.98 -5.55
C SER A 54 5.17 9.11 -5.01
N ARG A 55 6.00 8.10 -5.29
CA ARG A 55 7.38 8.01 -4.81
C ARG A 55 8.36 8.04 -5.98
N HIS A 56 9.50 8.70 -5.77
CA HIS A 56 10.61 8.61 -6.70
C HIS A 56 11.20 7.20 -6.63
N ALA A 57 11.76 6.71 -7.74
CA ALA A 57 12.36 5.37 -7.80
C ALA A 57 13.44 5.10 -6.73
N ASP A 58 14.09 6.17 -6.25
CA ASP A 58 15.15 6.09 -5.23
C ASP A 58 14.63 6.21 -3.79
N ASP A 59 13.32 6.34 -3.56
CA ASP A 59 12.71 6.45 -2.22
C ASP A 59 12.23 5.06 -1.75
N PRO A 60 13.06 4.30 -1.00
CA PRO A 60 12.66 2.98 -0.53
C PRO A 60 11.49 3.09 0.44
N THR A 61 10.39 2.40 0.13
CA THR A 61 9.20 2.37 0.96
C THR A 61 8.80 0.94 1.25
N VAL A 62 8.46 0.66 2.51
CA VAL A 62 7.92 -0.63 2.94
C VAL A 62 6.44 -0.45 3.24
N TYR A 63 5.61 -1.36 2.73
CA TYR A 63 4.19 -1.42 3.03
C TYR A 63 3.85 -2.69 3.78
N VAL A 64 2.88 -2.59 4.69
CA VAL A 64 2.24 -3.75 5.33
C VAL A 64 0.78 -3.77 4.94
N HIS A 65 0.38 -4.91 4.39
CA HIS A 65 -1.02 -5.22 4.16
C HIS A 65 -1.52 -6.14 5.28
N MET A 66 -2.49 -5.69 6.06
CA MET A 66 -3.10 -6.47 7.14
C MET A 66 -4.61 -6.16 7.22
N GLY A 67 -5.44 -7.19 7.04
CA GLY A 67 -6.89 -7.02 6.88
C GLY A 67 -7.21 -6.14 5.66
N ASN A 68 -8.07 -5.13 5.85
CA ASN A 68 -8.43 -4.14 4.83
C ASN A 68 -7.52 -2.89 4.84
N THR A 69 -6.39 -2.95 5.54
CA THR A 69 -5.46 -1.83 5.69
C THR A 69 -4.17 -2.11 4.92
N LEU A 70 -3.83 -1.21 3.99
CA LEU A 70 -2.48 -1.06 3.46
C LEU A 70 -1.86 0.20 4.05
N CYS A 71 -0.81 0.02 4.85
CA CYS A 71 -0.11 1.07 5.57
C CYS A 71 1.34 1.15 5.11
N GLU A 72 1.83 2.35 4.80
CA GLU A 72 3.27 2.57 4.68
C GLU A 72 3.93 2.54 6.06
N MET A 73 5.09 1.92 6.18
CA MET A 73 5.80 1.75 7.44
C MET A 73 6.96 2.73 7.51
N ASN A 74 6.63 3.99 7.77
CA ASN A 74 7.58 5.09 7.82
C ASN A 74 7.30 5.98 9.04
N ALA A 75 8.29 6.15 9.92
CA ALA A 75 8.15 6.93 11.15
C ALA A 75 7.76 8.42 10.92
N TYR A 76 8.03 8.94 9.72
CA TYR A 76 7.68 10.31 9.33
C TYR A 76 6.35 10.42 8.57
N SER A 77 5.74 9.30 8.20
CA SER A 77 4.46 9.29 7.52
C SER A 77 3.33 9.75 8.42
N LYS A 78 2.47 10.61 7.86
CA LYS A 78 1.21 11.01 8.50
C LYS A 78 0.27 9.83 8.69
N GLU A 79 0.26 8.87 7.77
CA GLU A 79 -0.61 7.70 7.83
C GLU A 79 -0.19 6.76 8.97
N THR A 80 1.12 6.45 9.02
CA THR A 80 1.70 5.64 10.10
C THR A 80 1.39 6.26 11.47
N LYS A 81 1.65 7.56 11.63
CA LYS A 81 1.35 8.29 12.88
C LYS A 81 -0.13 8.23 13.24
N ASN A 82 -1.02 8.46 12.26
CA ASN A 82 -2.45 8.41 12.51
C ASN A 82 -2.92 7.01 12.97
N ILE A 83 -2.33 5.92 12.45
CA ILE A 83 -2.65 4.56 12.91
C ILE A 83 -2.06 4.32 14.30
N MET A 84 -0.81 4.72 14.54
CA MET A 84 -0.17 4.64 15.87
C MET A 84 -1.03 5.34 16.95
N ASP A 85 -1.55 6.52 16.64
CA ASP A 85 -2.32 7.33 17.59
C ASP A 85 -3.73 6.78 17.80
N LYS A 86 -4.41 6.37 16.72
CA LYS A 86 -5.82 5.93 16.79
C LYS A 86 -6.00 4.47 17.19
N ASN A 87 -5.05 3.61 16.83
CA ASN A 87 -5.12 2.18 17.10
C ASN A 87 -3.72 1.60 17.37
N PRO A 88 -3.11 1.93 18.53
CA PRO A 88 -1.74 1.54 18.86
C PRO A 88 -1.55 0.02 18.94
N GLU A 89 -2.55 -0.74 19.41
CA GLU A 89 -2.47 -2.20 19.47
C GLU A 89 -2.42 -2.81 18.07
N PHE A 90 -3.28 -2.37 17.15
CA PHE A 90 -3.23 -2.82 15.76
C PHE A 90 -1.91 -2.43 15.07
N PHE A 91 -1.38 -1.24 15.37
CA PHE A 91 -0.05 -0.86 14.86
C PHE A 91 1.05 -1.79 15.37
N LYS A 92 1.00 -2.15 16.66
CA LYS A 92 1.95 -3.09 17.27
C LYS A 92 1.84 -4.48 16.63
N GLU A 93 0.64 -4.98 16.38
CA GLU A 93 0.42 -6.23 15.63
C GLU A 93 1.06 -6.19 14.24
N MET A 94 0.86 -5.10 13.49
CA MET A 94 1.51 -4.90 12.19
C MET A 94 3.03 -4.93 12.30
N LEU A 95 3.60 -4.23 13.29
CA LEU A 95 5.04 -4.18 13.50
C LEU A 95 5.63 -5.55 13.86
N ASP A 96 4.96 -6.30 14.73
CA ASP A 96 5.42 -7.63 15.15
C ASP A 96 5.30 -8.64 14.01
N TYR A 97 4.24 -8.55 13.19
CA TYR A 97 4.10 -9.33 11.97
C TYR A 97 5.27 -9.08 11.01
N MET A 98 5.63 -7.80 10.76
CA MET A 98 6.78 -7.46 9.90
C MET A 98 8.08 -8.07 10.41
N LYS A 99 8.39 -7.89 11.70
CA LYS A 99 9.60 -8.48 12.30
C LYS A 99 9.63 -9.99 12.12
N GLY A 100 8.48 -10.65 12.27
CA GLY A 100 8.33 -12.08 12.01
C GLY A 100 8.63 -12.46 10.55
N GLN A 101 8.14 -11.69 9.59
CA GLN A 101 8.41 -11.93 8.16
C GLN A 101 9.88 -11.69 7.80
N VAL A 102 10.50 -10.62 8.29
CA VAL A 102 11.93 -10.35 8.07
C VAL A 102 12.78 -11.51 8.57
N LYS A 103 12.54 -12.01 9.79
CA LYS A 103 13.25 -13.18 10.34
C LYS A 103 13.11 -14.43 9.47
N LYS A 104 11.91 -14.67 8.92
CA LYS A 104 11.67 -15.81 8.01
C LYS A 104 12.43 -15.64 6.69
N LEU A 105 12.42 -14.45 6.11
CA LEU A 105 13.13 -14.15 4.87
C LEU A 105 14.65 -14.26 5.05
N GLU A 106 15.19 -13.77 6.16
CA GLU A 106 16.61 -13.93 6.51
C GLU A 106 17.02 -15.39 6.62
N LYS A 107 16.16 -16.22 7.24
CA LYS A 107 16.39 -17.66 7.33
C LYS A 107 16.39 -18.31 5.93
N ASN A 108 15.37 -18.03 5.12
CA ASN A 108 15.26 -18.59 3.76
C ASN A 108 16.44 -18.19 2.88
N LEU A 109 16.93 -16.94 3.01
CA LEU A 109 18.08 -16.44 2.26
C LEU A 109 19.36 -17.22 2.60
N LYS A 110 19.59 -17.53 3.88
CA LYS A 110 20.74 -18.35 4.31
C LYS A 110 20.67 -19.76 3.72
N GLU A 111 19.51 -20.40 3.82
CA GLU A 111 19.29 -21.75 3.27
C GLU A 111 19.50 -21.77 1.74
N HIS A 112 19.04 -20.74 0.99
CA HIS A 112 19.27 -20.65 -0.45
C HIS A 112 20.73 -20.36 -0.83
N GLY A 113 21.42 -19.53 -0.04
CA GLY A 113 22.85 -19.24 -0.25
C GLY A 113 23.74 -20.46 0.00
N GLU A 114 23.36 -21.35 0.90
CA GLU A 114 24.06 -22.61 1.16
C GLU A 114 23.86 -23.62 0.02
N HIS A 115 22.69 -23.66 -0.62
CA HIS A 115 22.42 -24.54 -1.77
C HIS A 115 23.02 -24.06 -3.10
N SER A 116 23.46 -22.81 -3.21
CA SER A 116 24.02 -22.23 -4.44
C SER A 116 25.55 -22.39 -4.57
N ASN A 117 26.20 -22.97 -3.55
CA ASN A 117 27.65 -23.16 -3.46
C ASN A 117 28.10 -24.63 -3.57
N LEU A 118 27.23 -25.52 -4.07
CA LEU A 118 27.52 -26.93 -4.40
C LEU A 118 27.37 -27.14 -5.91
#